data_AF-A0A497E1M7-F1
#
_entry.id   AF-A0A497E1M7-F1
#
_cell.length_a   1.000
_cell.length_b   1.000
_cell.length_c   1.000
_cell.angle_alpha   90.00
_cell.angle_beta   90.00
_cell.angle_gamma   90.00
#
_symmetry.space_group_name_H-M   'P 1'
#
loop_
_entity.id
_entity.type
_entity.pdbx_description
1 polymer ?
#
loop_
_entity_poly.entity_id
_entity_poly.type
_entity_poly.pdbx_seq_one_letter_code
_entity_poly.pdbx_strand_id
1 'polypeptide(L)'
;MELASKKRKRMGKTTFICSSLLVLAALFYLSPFYWMISTAFKVQEDIISSPVHLVPPRLTLFHMLNVFTEYGGLKSLLDSLIIASIVTAICIIVGSFAAYSLARFRTGGKNLAFWILSNRMLPPMAFVLPFFILFKNWGLIDTHRGLILAYLTFDLPFATWILRSFFYKIPVELDESAMIDGASYITILFRIIIP
;
A
#
# COMPACT_ATOMS: atom_id res chain seq x y z
N MET A 1 -27.43 -10.67 42.38
CA MET A 1 -27.97 -11.07 41.06
C MET A 1 -28.44 -9.90 40.19
N GLU A 2 -29.04 -8.82 40.73
CA GLU A 2 -29.51 -7.68 39.92
C GLU A 2 -28.43 -6.90 39.16
N LEU A 3 -27.23 -6.75 39.74
CA LEU A 3 -26.12 -6.01 39.12
C LEU A 3 -25.63 -6.66 37.81
N ALA A 4 -25.69 -7.99 37.71
CA ALA A 4 -25.31 -8.72 36.50
C ALA A 4 -26.36 -8.56 35.36
N SER A 5 -27.65 -8.48 35.71
CA SER A 5 -28.75 -8.26 34.77
C SER A 5 -28.70 -6.85 34.13
N LYS A 6 -28.42 -5.82 34.93
CA LYS A 6 -28.30 -4.43 34.46
C LYS A 6 -27.11 -4.23 33.51
N LYS A 7 -25.99 -4.93 33.77
CA LYS A 7 -24.78 -4.92 32.92
C LYS A 7 -25.05 -5.60 31.55
N ARG A 8 -25.79 -6.71 31.54
CA ARG A 8 -26.21 -7.43 30.32
C ARG A 8 -27.17 -6.63 29.44
N LYS A 9 -28.14 -5.91 30.02
CA LYS A 9 -29.05 -5.00 29.28
C LYS A 9 -28.35 -3.72 28.77
N ARG A 10 -27.40 -3.15 29.52
CA ARG A 10 -26.56 -2.03 29.04
C ARG A 10 -25.65 -2.46 27.89
N MET A 11 -25.04 -3.64 27.97
CA MET A 11 -24.27 -4.21 26.87
C MET A 11 -25.11 -4.36 25.59
N GLY A 12 -26.34 -4.87 25.66
CA GLY A 12 -27.20 -5.00 24.48
C GLY A 12 -27.55 -3.65 23.82
N LYS A 13 -27.80 -2.60 24.60
CA LYS A 13 -28.08 -1.25 24.09
C LYS A 13 -26.83 -0.59 23.50
N THR A 14 -25.69 -0.69 24.17
CA THR A 14 -24.42 -0.15 23.66
C THR A 14 -23.98 -0.87 22.39
N THR A 15 -24.09 -2.20 22.33
CA THR A 15 -23.80 -2.97 21.12
C THR A 15 -24.74 -2.57 19.98
N PHE A 16 -26.04 -2.41 20.23
CA PHE A 16 -26.99 -1.97 19.18
C PHE A 16 -26.66 -0.57 18.64
N ILE A 17 -26.30 0.38 19.52
CA ILE A 17 -25.90 1.74 19.12
C ILE A 17 -24.60 1.69 18.32
N CYS A 18 -23.58 0.96 18.80
CA CYS A 18 -22.32 0.79 18.09
C CYS A 18 -22.52 0.13 16.72
N SER A 19 -23.34 -0.93 16.63
CA SER A 19 -23.67 -1.57 15.35
C SER A 19 -24.37 -0.62 14.39
N SER A 20 -25.33 0.18 14.89
CA SER A 20 -26.04 1.16 14.07
C SER A 20 -25.09 2.25 13.55
N LEU A 21 -24.18 2.74 14.40
CA LEU A 21 -23.15 3.71 14.01
C LEU A 21 -22.18 3.13 12.98
N LEU A 22 -21.77 1.86 13.13
CA LEU A 22 -20.92 1.18 12.16
C LEU A 22 -21.61 1.02 10.80
N VAL A 23 -22.91 0.69 10.77
CA VAL A 23 -23.69 0.62 9.53
C VAL A 23 -23.78 1.99 8.85
N LEU A 24 -24.08 3.05 9.61
CA LEU A 24 -24.13 4.41 9.07
C LEU A 24 -22.77 4.86 8.53
N ALA A 25 -21.69 4.58 9.25
CA ALA A 25 -20.33 4.85 8.80
C ALA A 25 -20.02 4.08 7.51
N ALA A 26 -20.36 2.78 7.45
CA ALA A 26 -20.16 1.96 6.26
C ALA A 26 -20.93 2.52 5.05
N LEU A 27 -22.19 2.91 5.22
CA LEU A 27 -22.98 3.53 4.15
C LEU A 27 -22.37 4.84 3.65
N PHE A 28 -21.89 5.68 4.57
CA PHE A 28 -21.20 6.92 4.21
C PHE A 28 -19.92 6.65 3.40
N TYR A 29 -19.09 5.70 3.85
CA TYR A 29 -17.86 5.30 3.15
C TYR A 29 -18.12 4.64 1.80
N LEU A 30 -19.21 3.89 1.64
CA LEU A 30 -19.58 3.24 0.39
C LEU A 30 -20.24 4.20 -0.60
N SER A 31 -20.72 5.37 -0.15
CA SER A 31 -21.41 6.33 -1.01
C SER A 31 -20.57 6.80 -2.23
N PRO A 32 -19.28 7.17 -2.13
CA PRO A 32 -18.48 7.51 -3.32
C PRO A 32 -18.23 6.32 -4.24
N PHE A 33 -18.12 5.11 -3.71
CA PHE A 33 -17.96 3.90 -4.54
C PHE A 33 -19.24 3.59 -5.31
N TYR A 34 -20.39 3.70 -4.66
CA TYR A 34 -21.69 3.61 -5.33
C TYR A 34 -21.80 4.67 -6.44
N TRP A 35 -21.40 5.92 -6.15
CA TRP A 35 -21.40 6.99 -7.13
C TRP A 35 -20.49 6.69 -8.33
N MET A 36 -19.29 6.17 -8.08
CA MET A 36 -18.33 5.77 -9.11
C MET A 36 -18.91 4.66 -10.02
N ILE A 37 -19.50 3.62 -9.42
CA ILE A 37 -20.12 2.51 -10.16
C ILE A 37 -21.32 3.02 -10.96
N SER A 38 -22.21 3.80 -10.35
CA SER A 38 -23.37 4.40 -11.03
C SER A 38 -22.95 5.23 -12.24
N THR A 39 -21.91 6.06 -12.07
CA THR A 39 -21.39 6.94 -13.14
C THR A 39 -20.74 6.15 -14.28
N ALA A 40 -20.12 5.00 -14.00
CA ALA A 40 -19.53 4.15 -15.03
C ALA A 40 -20.57 3.61 -16.03
N PHE A 41 -21.84 3.50 -15.63
CA PHE A 41 -22.95 3.05 -16.48
C PHE A 41 -23.82 4.19 -17.03
N LYS A 42 -23.53 5.45 -16.72
CA LYS A 42 -24.27 6.62 -17.25
C LYS A 42 -23.73 7.04 -18.60
N VAL A 43 -24.60 7.60 -19.44
CA VAL A 43 -24.16 8.37 -20.61
C VAL A 43 -23.67 9.75 -20.17
N GLN A 44 -22.76 10.35 -20.94
CA GLN A 44 -22.11 11.62 -20.58
C GLN A 44 -23.08 12.76 -20.23
N GLU A 45 -24.21 12.85 -20.92
CA GLU A 45 -25.30 13.81 -20.66
C GLU A 45 -25.88 13.65 -19.24
N ASP A 46 -26.03 12.42 -18.77
CA ASP A 46 -26.62 12.09 -17.45
C ASP A 46 -25.60 12.26 -16.31
N ILE A 47 -24.30 12.36 -16.63
CA ILE A 47 -23.23 12.61 -15.65
C ILE A 47 -23.22 14.09 -15.22
N ILE A 48 -23.47 15.00 -16.16
CA ILE A 48 -23.44 16.46 -15.94
C ILE A 48 -24.84 17.07 -15.76
N SER A 49 -25.89 16.23 -15.69
CA SER A 49 -27.28 16.70 -15.60
C SER A 49 -27.60 17.37 -14.26
N SER A 50 -28.57 18.28 -14.29
CA SER A 50 -29.19 18.88 -13.09
C SER A 50 -30.71 18.69 -13.17
N PRO A 51 -31.34 17.92 -12.26
CA PRO A 51 -30.80 17.31 -11.05
C PRO A 51 -29.88 16.11 -11.31
N VAL A 52 -29.04 15.82 -10.31
CA VAL A 52 -28.09 14.72 -10.32
C VAL A 52 -28.82 13.38 -10.19
N HIS A 53 -28.67 12.49 -11.17
CA HIS A 53 -29.27 11.16 -11.12
C HIS A 53 -28.43 10.21 -10.26
N LEU A 54 -28.98 9.66 -9.16
CA LEU A 54 -28.28 8.66 -8.34
C LEU A 54 -28.20 7.29 -9.03
N VAL A 55 -29.28 6.91 -9.72
CA VAL A 55 -29.37 5.69 -10.53
C VAL A 55 -29.33 6.11 -12.00
N PRO A 56 -28.53 5.43 -12.86
CA PRO A 56 -28.49 5.73 -14.30
C PRO A 56 -29.88 5.56 -14.91
N PRO A 57 -30.48 6.61 -15.50
CA PRO A 57 -31.77 6.45 -16.19
C PRO A 57 -31.60 5.68 -17.50
N ARG A 58 -30.42 5.80 -18.13
CA ARG A 58 -30.00 5.03 -19.31
C ARG A 58 -28.72 4.27 -18.99
N LEU A 59 -28.79 2.94 -19.01
CA LEU A 59 -27.64 2.07 -18.80
C LEU A 59 -26.82 1.96 -20.09
N THR A 60 -25.53 2.24 -20.01
CA THR A 60 -24.58 2.05 -21.13
C THR A 60 -23.32 1.34 -20.67
N LEU A 61 -22.74 0.55 -21.56
CA LEU A 61 -21.41 -0.07 -21.41
C LEU A 61 -20.35 0.61 -22.27
N PHE A 62 -20.71 1.67 -23.00
CA PHE A 62 -19.87 2.32 -23.99
C PHE A 62 -18.54 2.81 -23.40
N HIS A 63 -18.58 3.52 -22.27
CA HIS A 63 -17.36 4.02 -21.62
C HIS A 63 -16.46 2.89 -21.13
N MET A 64 -17.04 1.80 -20.61
CA MET A 64 -16.29 0.64 -20.14
C MET A 64 -15.60 -0.09 -21.30
N LEU A 65 -16.29 -0.31 -22.41
CA LEU A 65 -15.72 -0.95 -23.60
C LEU A 65 -14.65 -0.06 -24.25
N ASN A 66 -14.93 1.24 -24.41
CA ASN A 66 -14.00 2.18 -25.03
C ASN A 66 -12.68 2.32 -24.28
N VAL A 67 -12.69 2.19 -22.95
CA VAL A 67 -11.43 2.17 -22.17
C VAL A 67 -10.50 1.05 -22.64
N PHE A 68 -11.06 -0.11 -22.97
CA PHE A 68 -10.26 -1.25 -23.41
C PHE A 68 -9.92 -1.21 -24.91
N THR A 69 -10.77 -0.63 -25.77
CA THR A 69 -10.55 -0.59 -27.22
C THR A 69 -9.80 0.65 -27.69
N GLU A 70 -10.18 1.84 -27.23
CA GLU A 70 -9.68 3.14 -27.71
C GLU A 70 -8.53 3.69 -26.84
N TYR A 71 -8.62 3.52 -25.52
CA TYR A 71 -7.67 4.12 -24.59
C TYR A 71 -6.57 3.17 -24.12
N GLY A 72 -6.46 1.98 -24.72
CA GLY A 72 -5.41 1.01 -24.39
C GLY A 72 -5.44 0.51 -22.95
N GLY A 73 -6.62 0.46 -22.32
CA GLY A 73 -6.79 0.14 -20.90
C GLY A 73 -6.12 -1.17 -20.47
N LEU A 74 -6.14 -2.20 -21.32
CA LEU A 74 -5.42 -3.46 -21.05
C LEU A 74 -3.90 -3.25 -20.93
N LYS A 75 -3.31 -2.44 -21.81
CA LYS A 75 -1.89 -2.12 -21.77
C LYS A 75 -1.56 -1.36 -20.50
N SER A 76 -2.32 -0.33 -20.14
CA SER A 76 -2.08 0.44 -18.91
C SER A 76 -2.21 -0.40 -17.63
N LEU A 77 -3.14 -1.36 -17.60
CA LEU A 77 -3.26 -2.32 -16.50
C LEU A 77 -2.05 -3.25 -16.43
N LEU A 78 -1.58 -3.77 -17.57
CA LEU A 78 -0.39 -4.61 -17.62
C LEU A 78 0.87 -3.84 -17.23
N ASP A 79 1.07 -2.62 -17.72
CA ASP A 79 2.19 -1.77 -17.36
C ASP A 79 2.21 -1.50 -15.85
N SER A 80 1.04 -1.18 -15.27
CA SER A 80 0.88 -0.97 -13.82
C SER A 80 1.20 -2.24 -13.03
N LEU A 81 0.70 -3.40 -13.48
CA LEU A 81 0.94 -4.68 -12.82
C LEU A 81 2.43 -5.05 -12.86
N ILE A 82 3.09 -4.87 -14.01
CA ILE A 82 4.51 -5.14 -14.19
C ILE A 82 5.34 -4.24 -13.26
N ILE A 83 5.09 -2.92 -13.30
CA ILE A 83 5.83 -1.96 -12.49
C ILE A 83 5.62 -2.24 -10.99
N ALA A 84 4.37 -2.39 -10.55
CA ALA A 84 4.05 -2.64 -9.14
C ALA A 84 4.66 -3.95 -8.63
N SER A 85 4.60 -5.03 -9.42
CA SER A 85 5.17 -6.32 -9.04
C SER A 85 6.69 -6.26 -8.91
N ILE A 86 7.37 -5.61 -9.87
CA ILE A 86 8.84 -5.48 -9.84
C ILE A 86 9.27 -4.60 -8.67
N VAL A 87 8.64 -3.44 -8.48
CA VAL A 87 8.94 -2.54 -7.34
C VAL A 87 8.75 -3.27 -6.02
N THR A 88 7.64 -4.00 -5.86
CA THR A 88 7.34 -4.76 -4.64
C THR A 88 8.38 -5.84 -4.40
N ALA A 89 8.74 -6.63 -5.42
CA ALA A 89 9.75 -7.68 -5.30
C ALA A 89 11.12 -7.10 -4.89
N ILE A 90 11.57 -6.02 -5.54
CA ILE A 90 12.83 -5.36 -5.20
C ILE A 90 12.77 -4.79 -3.78
N CYS A 91 11.66 -4.15 -3.40
CA CYS A 91 11.48 -3.61 -2.05
C CYS A 91 11.55 -4.68 -0.97
N ILE A 92 10.94 -5.84 -1.20
CA ILE A 92 10.99 -6.96 -0.24
C ILE A 92 12.42 -7.49 -0.15
N ILE A 93 13.10 -7.73 -1.28
CA ILE A 93 14.45 -8.30 -1.28
C ILE A 93 15.43 -7.32 -0.62
N VAL A 94 15.55 -6.11 -1.14
CA VAL A 94 16.51 -5.10 -0.66
C VAL A 94 16.13 -4.63 0.74
N GLY A 95 14.84 -4.40 0.99
CA GLY A 95 14.33 -4.01 2.29
C GLY A 95 14.53 -5.07 3.36
N SER A 96 14.48 -6.36 3.03
CA SER A 96 14.76 -7.45 3.99
C SER A 96 16.23 -7.43 4.42
N PHE A 97 17.17 -7.28 3.48
CA PHE A 97 18.58 -7.16 3.82
C PHE A 97 18.87 -5.92 4.67
N ALA A 98 18.32 -4.77 4.29
CA ALA A 98 18.48 -3.52 5.05
C ALA A 98 17.85 -3.63 6.45
N ALA A 99 16.64 -4.15 6.56
CA ALA A 99 15.92 -4.34 7.81
C ALA A 99 16.64 -5.31 8.75
N TYR A 100 17.12 -6.44 8.22
CA TYR A 100 17.86 -7.42 8.99
C TYR A 100 19.16 -6.82 9.54
N SER A 101 19.88 -6.05 8.71
CA SER A 101 21.09 -5.36 9.13
C SER A 101 20.82 -4.34 10.25
N LEU A 102 19.75 -3.56 10.12
CA LEU A 102 19.33 -2.61 11.15
C LEU A 102 18.85 -3.29 12.44
N ALA A 103 18.25 -4.48 12.35
CA ALA A 103 17.71 -5.20 13.49
C ALA A 103 18.81 -5.93 14.30
N ARG A 104 19.74 -6.61 13.62
CA ARG A 104 20.77 -7.44 14.27
C ARG A 104 22.09 -6.71 14.48
N PHE A 105 22.60 -6.01 13.47
CA PHE A 105 23.92 -5.37 13.54
C PHE A 105 23.89 -3.93 14.05
N ARG A 106 22.71 -3.39 14.36
CA ARG A 106 22.52 -1.98 14.79
C ARG A 106 23.19 -0.98 13.84
N THR A 107 23.23 -1.31 12.55
CA THR A 107 23.88 -0.51 11.51
C THR A 107 23.39 0.93 11.54
N GLY A 108 24.30 1.90 11.57
CA GLY A 108 23.98 3.34 11.66
C GLY A 108 23.33 3.78 12.98
N GLY A 109 23.34 2.95 14.02
CA GLY A 109 22.86 3.29 15.35
C GLY A 109 21.33 3.37 15.46
N LYS A 110 20.84 4.03 16.52
CA LYS A 110 19.40 4.08 16.86
C LYS A 110 18.58 4.93 15.90
N ASN A 111 19.21 5.92 15.26
CA ASN A 111 18.52 6.96 14.48
C ASN A 111 18.48 6.67 12.98
N LEU A 112 19.32 5.78 12.45
CA LEU A 112 19.39 5.54 11.00
C LEU A 112 18.05 5.05 10.43
N ALA A 113 17.38 4.13 11.11
CA ALA A 113 16.08 3.64 10.66
C ALA A 113 15.04 4.78 10.57
N PHE A 114 15.04 5.70 11.54
CA PHE A 114 14.13 6.84 11.56
C PHE A 114 14.49 7.85 10.46
N TRP A 115 15.79 8.09 10.26
CA TRP A 115 16.29 8.92 9.17
C TRP A 115 15.89 8.36 7.80
N ILE A 116 16.03 7.05 7.58
CA ILE A 116 15.57 6.37 6.36
C ILE A 116 14.08 6.67 6.15
N LEU A 117 13.23 6.40 7.15
CA LEU A 117 11.78 6.64 7.06
C LEU A 117 11.44 8.12 6.77
N SER A 118 12.21 9.05 7.34
CA SER A 118 11.96 10.50 7.16
C SER A 118 11.99 10.94 5.69
N ASN A 119 12.75 10.25 4.83
CA ASN A 119 12.78 10.53 3.38
C ASN A 119 11.40 10.35 2.72
N ARG A 120 10.52 9.49 3.26
CA ARG A 120 9.15 9.30 2.75
C ARG A 120 8.20 10.43 3.11
N MET A 121 8.55 11.27 4.09
CA MET A 121 7.74 12.43 4.46
C MET A 121 7.97 13.63 3.53
N LEU A 122 8.98 13.56 2.67
CA LEU A 122 9.24 14.60 1.68
C LEU A 122 8.13 14.60 0.61
N PRO A 123 7.67 15.78 0.17
CA PRO A 123 6.64 15.88 -0.85
C PRO A 123 7.17 15.35 -2.20
N PRO A 124 6.56 14.30 -2.79
CA PRO A 124 7.03 13.74 -4.06
C PRO A 124 7.07 14.77 -5.20
N MET A 125 6.16 15.75 -5.16
CA MET A 125 6.13 16.85 -6.12
C MET A 125 7.42 17.66 -6.19
N ALA A 126 8.17 17.78 -5.08
CA ALA A 126 9.45 18.49 -5.07
C ALA A 126 10.54 17.78 -5.90
N PHE A 127 10.40 16.47 -6.13
CA PHE A 127 11.36 15.65 -6.87
C PHE A 127 11.05 15.53 -8.36
N VAL A 128 9.91 16.04 -8.82
CA VAL A 128 9.49 15.91 -10.23
C VAL A 128 10.52 16.52 -11.18
N LEU A 129 10.96 17.76 -10.91
CA LEU A 129 11.94 18.43 -11.77
C LEU A 129 13.33 17.77 -11.70
N PRO A 130 13.90 17.47 -10.51
CA PRO A 130 15.14 16.71 -10.42
C PRO A 130 15.10 15.37 -11.16
N PHE A 131 14.03 14.58 -10.98
CA PHE A 131 13.87 13.30 -11.66
C PHE A 131 13.70 13.47 -13.16
N PHE A 132 12.96 14.48 -13.61
CA PHE A 132 12.82 14.76 -15.04
C PHE A 132 14.18 15.05 -15.69
N ILE A 133 14.99 15.92 -15.09
CA ILE A 133 16.33 16.25 -15.63
C ILE A 133 17.23 15.01 -15.62
N LEU A 134 17.24 14.26 -14.53
CA LEU A 134 18.07 13.05 -14.38
C LEU A 134 17.66 11.97 -15.39
N PHE A 135 16.37 11.66 -15.49
CA PHE A 135 15.86 10.65 -16.42
C PHE A 135 15.95 11.10 -17.86
N LYS A 136 15.85 12.41 -18.16
CA LYS A 136 16.14 12.94 -19.50
C LYS A 136 17.57 12.62 -19.91
N ASN A 137 18.53 12.94 -19.03
CA ASN A 137 19.95 12.75 -19.30
C ASN A 137 20.32 11.26 -19.40
N TRP A 138 19.62 10.40 -18.67
CA TRP A 138 19.85 8.95 -18.69
C TRP A 138 19.02 8.21 -19.76
N GLY A 139 18.18 8.91 -20.54
CA GLY A 139 17.32 8.29 -21.54
C GLY A 139 16.23 7.37 -20.94
N LEU A 140 15.80 7.66 -19.71
CA LEU A 140 14.80 6.88 -18.97
C LEU A 140 13.39 7.49 -19.01
N ILE A 141 13.20 8.61 -19.72
CA ILE A 141 11.88 9.21 -19.94
C ILE A 141 10.98 8.22 -20.67
N ASP A 142 9.72 8.12 -20.22
CA ASP A 142 8.69 7.26 -20.82
C ASP A 142 9.08 5.76 -20.84
N THR A 143 9.83 5.32 -19.82
CA THR A 143 10.22 3.91 -19.66
C THR A 143 9.76 3.34 -18.32
N HIS A 144 9.44 2.04 -18.31
CA HIS A 144 9.16 1.30 -17.06
C HIS A 144 10.33 1.38 -16.08
N ARG A 145 11.58 1.38 -16.57
CA ARG A 145 12.78 1.42 -15.73
C ARG A 145 12.89 2.74 -14.96
N GLY A 146 12.62 3.87 -15.62
CA GLY A 146 12.58 5.18 -14.98
C GLY A 146 11.52 5.24 -13.87
N LEU A 147 10.31 4.75 -14.16
CA LEU A 147 9.22 4.66 -13.17
C LEU A 147 9.57 3.76 -11.98
N ILE A 148 10.13 2.57 -12.23
CA ILE A 148 10.56 1.64 -11.17
C ILE A 148 11.59 2.31 -10.26
N LEU A 149 12.61 2.98 -10.82
CA LEU A 149 13.64 3.67 -10.03
C LEU A 149 13.06 4.81 -9.20
N ALA A 150 12.12 5.58 -9.75
CA ALA A 150 11.44 6.65 -9.01
C ALA A 150 10.64 6.09 -7.83
N TYR A 151 9.86 5.02 -8.04
CA TYR A 151 9.09 4.40 -6.96
C TYR A 151 9.98 3.82 -5.86
N LEU A 152 11.06 3.13 -6.22
CA LEU A 152 12.01 2.56 -5.26
C LEU A 152 12.56 3.59 -4.28
N THR A 153 12.75 4.85 -4.71
CA THR A 153 13.27 5.93 -3.84
C THR A 153 12.37 6.18 -2.62
N PHE A 154 11.04 6.07 -2.78
CA PHE A 154 10.07 6.34 -1.73
C PHE A 154 9.53 5.07 -1.04
N ASP A 155 9.52 3.95 -1.75
CA ASP A 155 8.98 2.69 -1.23
C ASP A 155 10.01 1.87 -0.45
N LEU A 156 11.31 1.93 -0.81
CA LEU A 156 12.36 1.24 -0.05
C LEU A 156 12.45 1.68 1.41
N PRO A 157 12.40 3.00 1.75
CA PRO A 157 12.38 3.44 3.13
C PRO A 157 11.24 2.85 3.95
N PHE A 158 10.06 2.78 3.35
CA PHE A 158 8.86 2.25 3.99
C PHE A 158 8.94 0.74 4.21
N ALA A 159 9.29 -0.01 3.16
CA ALA A 159 9.46 -1.45 3.23
C ALA A 159 10.51 -1.83 4.29
N THR A 160 11.67 -1.16 4.27
CA THR A 160 12.75 -1.37 5.24
C THR A 160 12.26 -1.09 6.68
N TRP A 161 11.52 -0.01 6.89
CA TRP A 161 11.00 0.35 8.21
C TRP A 161 10.01 -0.68 8.73
N ILE A 162 9.05 -1.10 7.89
CA ILE A 162 8.06 -2.12 8.25
C ILE A 162 8.76 -3.43 8.59
N LEU A 163 9.60 -3.95 7.69
CA LEU A 163 10.31 -5.22 7.88
C LEU A 163 11.18 -5.18 9.15
N ARG A 164 11.86 -4.06 9.41
CA ARG A 164 12.63 -3.87 10.64
C ARG A 164 11.75 -4.00 11.88
N SER A 165 10.54 -3.43 11.87
CA SER A 165 9.61 -3.50 13.00
C SER A 165 9.13 -4.92 13.31
N PHE A 166 9.12 -5.80 12.30
CA PHE A 166 8.83 -7.22 12.46
C PHE A 166 10.07 -7.98 12.95
N PHE A 167 11.21 -7.83 12.27
CA PHE A 167 12.44 -8.55 12.62
C PHE A 167 12.94 -8.22 14.03
N TYR A 168 12.71 -7.00 14.52
CA TYR A 168 13.07 -6.60 15.88
C TYR A 168 12.27 -7.34 16.97
N LYS A 169 11.10 -7.89 16.64
CA LYS A 169 10.29 -8.69 17.59
C LYS A 169 10.76 -10.13 17.70
N ILE A 170 11.57 -10.60 16.75
CA ILE A 170 12.08 -11.96 16.74
C ILE A 170 13.23 -12.06 17.75
N PRO A 171 13.17 -12.99 18.72
CA PRO A 171 14.22 -13.17 19.72
C PRO A 171 15.60 -13.36 19.07
N VAL A 172 16.65 -12.78 19.67
CA VAL A 172 18.03 -12.89 19.15
C VAL A 172 18.59 -14.29 19.37
N GLU A 173 18.08 -14.98 20.39
CA GLU A 173 18.46 -16.32 20.81
C GLU A 173 18.23 -17.35 19.68
N LEU A 174 17.28 -17.11 18.77
CA LEU A 174 17.07 -17.95 17.59
C LEU A 174 18.25 -17.88 16.62
N ASP A 175 18.83 -16.69 16.44
CA ASP A 175 20.00 -16.50 15.59
C ASP A 175 21.21 -17.16 16.23
N GLU A 176 21.41 -16.98 17.54
CA GLU A 176 22.52 -17.59 18.30
C GLU A 176 22.44 -19.13 18.26
N SER A 177 21.25 -19.70 18.44
CA SER A 177 21.03 -21.15 18.35
C SER A 177 21.38 -21.68 16.95
N ALA A 178 20.93 -21.01 15.90
CA ALA A 178 21.23 -21.40 14.53
C ALA A 178 22.72 -21.26 14.19
N MET A 179 23.41 -20.28 14.76
CA MET A 179 24.86 -20.11 14.59
C MET A 179 25.66 -21.23 15.27
N ILE A 180 25.19 -21.75 16.42
CA ILE A 180 25.77 -22.93 17.07
C ILE A 180 25.67 -24.16 16.14
N ASP A 181 24.56 -24.29 15.40
CA ASP A 181 24.36 -25.32 14.38
C ASP A 181 25.13 -25.05 13.06
N GLY A 182 25.94 -23.99 13.00
CA GLY A 182 26.77 -23.64 11.84
C GLY A 182 26.05 -22.85 10.74
N ALA A 183 24.86 -22.30 11.01
CA ALA A 183 24.14 -21.48 10.04
C ALA A 183 24.80 -20.12 9.81
N SER A 184 24.89 -19.69 8.55
CA SER A 184 25.32 -18.33 8.20
C SER A 184 24.20 -17.31 8.40
N TYR A 185 24.53 -16.02 8.54
CA TYR A 185 23.53 -14.95 8.66
C TYR A 185 22.52 -14.90 7.51
N ILE A 186 22.95 -15.22 6.27
CA ILE A 186 22.06 -15.28 5.11
C ILE A 186 21.10 -16.47 5.24
N THR A 187 21.61 -17.62 5.70
CA THR A 187 20.79 -18.81 5.98
C THR A 187 19.74 -18.51 7.05
N ILE A 188 20.12 -17.83 8.13
CA ILE A 188 19.22 -17.42 9.22
C ILE A 188 18.12 -16.50 8.67
N LEU A 189 18.49 -15.49 7.87
CA LEU A 189 17.52 -14.59 7.26
C LEU A 189 16.45 -15.34 6.44
N PHE A 190 16.87 -16.20 5.51
CA PHE A 190 15.95 -16.85 4.58
C PHE A 190 15.25 -18.11 5.11
N ARG A 191 15.82 -18.81 6.11
CA ARG A 191 15.25 -20.07 6.62
C ARG A 191 14.59 -19.95 8.00
N ILE A 192 14.85 -18.88 8.75
CA ILE A 192 14.37 -18.72 10.13
C ILE A 192 13.57 -17.44 10.30
N ILE A 193 14.04 -16.32 9.74
CA ILE A 193 13.42 -15.01 9.99
C ILE A 193 12.30 -14.67 9.01
N ILE A 194 12.47 -15.03 7.73
CA ILE A 194 11.49 -14.75 6.67
C ILE A 194 10.26 -15.67 6.72
N PRO A 195 10.40 -17.01 6.88
CA PRO A 195 9.25 -17.91 7.00
C PRO A 195 8.47 -17.70 8.30
#